data_AF-X5DWW3-F1
#
_entry.id   AF-X5DWW3-F1
#
_cell.length_a   1.000
_cell.length_b   1.000
_cell.length_c   1.000
_cell.angle_alpha   90.00
_cell.angle_beta   90.00
_cell.angle_gamma   90.00
#
_symmetry.space_group_name_H-M   'P 1'
#
loop_
_entity.id
_entity.type
_entity.pdbx_description
1 polymer ?
#
loop_
_entity_poly.entity_id
_entity_poly.type
_entity_poly.pdbx_seq_one_letter_code
_entity_poly.pdbx_strand_id
1 'polypeptide(L)'
;MSTTSTTRHTTAQVQGRTRRIVRSASASATVATLCLGIVACSGDGGEGTYSAVDGTTTATVTVTSTVTETTVPDHSAVPDPEPDPVPEPCSLESLHRTEGMEALDVLIYCDGAWMRAGQWQTDHLRNLVWTGDMWVEYLPDDTTPGTGYPCYDAGRLEQDGVPPALRDQLTLCE
;
A
#
# COMPACT_ATOMS: atom_id res chain seq x y z
N MET A 1 45.60 15.36 36.83
CA MET A 1 44.56 16.21 37.43
C MET A 1 44.67 17.59 36.82
N SER A 2 43.62 18.04 36.14
CA SER A 2 43.24 19.44 35.83
C SER A 2 42.34 19.41 34.59
N THR A 3 41.06 19.19 34.84
CA THR A 3 39.95 19.28 33.88
C THR A 3 39.46 20.72 33.84
N THR A 4 39.57 21.39 32.70
CA THR A 4 38.96 22.71 32.49
C THR A 4 37.67 22.53 31.70
N SER A 5 36.57 22.39 32.43
CA SER A 5 35.21 22.33 31.88
C SER A 5 34.76 23.75 31.55
N THR A 6 34.52 24.05 30.26
CA THR A 6 33.94 25.33 29.82
C THR A 6 32.47 25.10 29.48
N THR A 7 31.61 25.39 30.44
CA THR A 7 30.16 25.47 30.28
C THR A 7 29.81 26.71 29.47
N ARG A 8 29.32 26.55 28.23
CA ARG A 8 28.57 27.62 27.55
C ARG A 8 27.07 27.35 27.68
N HIS A 9 26.44 28.08 28.57
CA HIS A 9 25.01 28.37 28.50
C HIS A 9 24.78 29.40 27.40
N THR A 10 24.00 29.08 26.36
CA THR A 10 23.31 30.11 25.57
C THR A 10 22.01 29.53 25.00
N THR A 11 20.95 29.82 25.76
CA THR A 11 19.62 30.28 25.34
C THR A 11 18.99 29.65 24.09
N ALA A 12 18.00 28.79 24.35
CA ALA A 12 16.95 28.43 23.40
C ALA A 12 16.22 29.69 22.89
N GLN A 13 16.28 29.92 21.58
CA GLN A 13 15.37 30.83 20.88
C GLN A 13 14.25 29.99 20.28
N VAL A 14 13.15 29.90 21.01
CA VAL A 14 11.84 29.50 20.48
C VAL A 14 11.36 30.67 19.63
N GLN A 15 11.63 30.62 18.33
CA GLN A 15 11.09 31.59 17.38
C GLN A 15 9.99 30.92 16.56
N GLY A 16 8.77 31.03 17.10
CA GLY A 16 7.54 30.66 16.41
C GLY A 16 7.46 31.40 15.07
N ARG A 17 7.64 30.65 13.98
CA ARG A 17 7.49 31.18 12.63
C ARG A 17 6.06 30.94 12.17
N THR A 18 5.27 31.99 12.35
CA THR A 18 3.91 32.21 11.89
C THR A 18 3.67 31.62 10.49
N ARG A 19 2.71 30.70 10.40
CA ARG A 19 2.17 30.16 9.14
C ARG A 19 1.66 31.31 8.27
N ARG A 20 2.38 31.66 7.21
CA ARG A 20 1.80 32.45 6.11
C ARG A 20 1.10 31.49 5.17
N ILE A 21 -0.21 31.35 5.35
CA ILE A 21 -1.11 30.71 4.40
C ILE A 21 -1.15 31.62 3.18
N VAL A 22 -0.32 31.32 2.18
CA VAL A 22 -0.45 31.94 0.86
C VAL A 22 -1.56 31.19 0.15
N ARG A 23 -2.76 31.78 0.15
CA ARG A 23 -3.88 31.36 -0.70
C ARG A 23 -3.49 31.63 -2.16
N SER A 24 -2.90 30.65 -2.83
CA SER A 24 -2.73 30.67 -4.28
C SER A 24 -3.96 30.04 -4.93
N ALA A 25 -4.92 30.90 -5.28
CA ALA A 25 -5.98 30.58 -6.22
C ALA A 25 -5.47 30.84 -7.64
N SER A 26 -5.45 29.84 -8.51
CA SER A 26 -5.25 30.06 -9.94
C SER A 26 -6.07 29.08 -10.78
N ALA A 27 -7.21 29.64 -11.22
CA ALA A 27 -7.86 29.51 -12.51
C ALA A 27 -7.93 28.13 -13.19
N SER A 28 -9.16 27.62 -13.23
CA SER A 28 -9.69 26.63 -14.16
C SER A 28 -9.40 26.99 -15.63
N ALA A 29 -8.96 26.00 -16.41
CA ALA A 29 -9.11 26.01 -17.86
C ALA A 29 -9.57 24.60 -18.30
N THR A 30 -10.88 24.46 -18.46
CA THR A 30 -11.52 23.34 -19.16
C THR A 30 -11.10 23.36 -20.63
N VAL A 31 -10.48 22.29 -21.11
CA VAL A 31 -10.35 21.99 -22.54
C VAL A 31 -11.12 20.70 -22.81
N ALA A 32 -12.33 20.88 -23.35
CA ALA A 32 -13.08 19.84 -24.03
C ALA A 32 -12.49 19.64 -25.43
N THR A 33 -12.45 18.40 -25.94
CA THR A 33 -12.31 17.94 -27.36
C THR A 33 -11.76 16.50 -27.30
N LEU A 34 -12.24 15.45 -27.97
CA LEU A 34 -13.37 15.16 -28.88
C LEU A 34 -13.29 13.63 -29.07
N CYS A 35 -14.43 12.93 -29.01
CA CYS A 35 -14.53 11.50 -29.32
C CYS A 35 -14.06 11.21 -30.76
N LEU A 36 -13.55 9.99 -31.02
CA LEU A 36 -13.93 9.09 -32.13
C LEU A 36 -12.76 8.14 -32.46
N GLY A 37 -12.99 6.84 -32.27
CA GLY A 37 -12.07 5.83 -32.80
C GLY A 37 -12.24 4.46 -32.16
N ILE A 38 -13.41 3.83 -32.36
CA ILE A 38 -13.61 2.42 -32.05
C ILE A 38 -12.90 1.62 -33.16
N VAL A 39 -11.75 1.02 -32.86
CA VAL A 39 -11.20 -0.08 -33.66
C VAL A 39 -11.47 -1.37 -32.91
N ALA A 40 -12.48 -2.08 -33.40
CA ALA A 40 -12.65 -3.50 -33.14
C ALA A 40 -11.51 -4.24 -33.85
N CYS A 41 -10.65 -4.90 -33.07
CA CYS A 41 -9.82 -5.98 -33.60
C CYS A 41 -10.24 -7.27 -32.91
N SER A 42 -10.71 -8.17 -33.77
CA SER A 42 -11.25 -9.48 -33.53
C SER A 42 -10.37 -10.31 -32.60
N GLY A 43 -11.03 -10.96 -31.64
CA GLY A 43 -10.44 -12.06 -30.90
C GLY A 43 -10.18 -13.25 -31.82
N ASP A 44 -8.95 -13.74 -31.78
CA ASP A 44 -8.58 -15.08 -32.22
C ASP A 44 -8.16 -15.83 -30.95
N GLY A 45 -9.17 -16.33 -30.23
CA GLY A 45 -8.99 -17.13 -29.03
C GLY A 45 -8.78 -18.57 -29.44
N GLY A 46 -7.53 -18.99 -29.54
CA GLY A 46 -7.13 -20.37 -29.81
C GLY A 46 -7.75 -21.34 -28.82
N GLU A 47 -8.28 -22.44 -29.36
CA GLU A 47 -8.89 -23.56 -28.68
C GLU A 47 -7.87 -24.25 -27.74
N GLY A 48 -7.90 -23.87 -26.47
CA GLY A 48 -7.28 -24.64 -25.39
C GLY A 48 -8.25 -25.72 -24.91
N THR A 49 -8.05 -26.95 -25.36
CA THR A 49 -8.70 -28.15 -24.85
C THR A 49 -8.36 -28.34 -23.37
N TYR A 50 -9.27 -27.93 -22.47
CA TYR A 50 -9.23 -28.33 -21.09
C TYR A 50 -9.81 -29.74 -20.98
N SER A 51 -8.95 -30.72 -20.66
CA SER A 51 -9.42 -32.03 -20.22
C SER A 51 -10.04 -31.88 -18.83
N ALA A 52 -11.33 -32.23 -18.75
CA ALA A 52 -12.04 -32.38 -17.50
C ALA A 52 -11.38 -33.47 -16.66
N VAL A 53 -10.92 -33.10 -15.46
CA VAL A 53 -10.69 -34.07 -14.39
C VAL A 53 -11.89 -34.00 -13.45
N ASP A 54 -12.69 -35.05 -13.52
CA ASP A 54 -13.79 -35.37 -12.62
C ASP A 54 -13.20 -35.69 -11.24
N GLY A 55 -13.20 -34.68 -10.36
CA GLY A 55 -12.85 -34.81 -8.96
C GLY A 55 -14.11 -34.98 -8.13
N THR A 56 -14.84 -36.06 -8.33
CA THR A 56 -15.87 -36.52 -7.39
C THR A 56 -15.22 -36.76 -6.03
N THR A 57 -15.52 -35.92 -5.05
CA THR A 57 -15.35 -36.26 -3.63
C THR A 57 -16.60 -35.81 -2.88
N THR A 58 -17.57 -36.72 -2.86
CA THR A 58 -18.71 -36.72 -1.96
C THR A 58 -18.21 -36.91 -0.54
N ALA A 59 -18.10 -35.82 0.22
CA ALA A 59 -18.01 -35.89 1.67
C ALA A 59 -19.44 -35.76 2.24
N THR A 60 -20.04 -36.90 2.57
CA THR A 60 -21.28 -36.96 3.35
C THR A 60 -20.97 -36.55 4.79
N VAL A 61 -21.34 -35.33 5.17
CA VAL A 61 -21.24 -34.90 6.58
C VAL A 61 -22.55 -35.27 7.29
N THR A 62 -22.43 -36.19 8.24
CA THR A 62 -23.52 -36.66 9.10
C THR A 62 -23.98 -35.54 10.03
N VAL A 63 -25.24 -35.13 9.87
CA VAL A 63 -25.94 -34.23 10.80
C VAL A 63 -26.16 -34.96 12.12
N THR A 64 -25.49 -34.52 13.18
CA THR A 64 -25.75 -34.97 14.55
C THR A 64 -26.61 -33.91 15.25
N SER A 65 -27.90 -34.18 15.38
CA SER A 65 -28.81 -33.36 16.20
C SER A 65 -28.61 -33.73 17.66
N THR A 66 -27.91 -32.87 18.42
CA THR A 66 -27.91 -32.95 19.89
C THR A 66 -28.88 -31.89 20.41
N VAL A 67 -30.02 -32.35 20.93
CA VAL A 67 -30.97 -31.56 21.71
C VAL A 67 -30.63 -31.72 23.19
N THR A 68 -30.99 -30.72 24.00
CA THR A 68 -30.98 -30.62 25.49
C THR A 68 -29.77 -29.81 25.98
N GLU A 69 -29.86 -28.73 26.76
CA GLU A 69 -30.86 -28.29 27.76
C GLU A 69 -30.79 -26.76 27.91
N THR A 70 -31.95 -26.08 28.01
CA THR A 70 -32.02 -24.65 28.32
C THR A 70 -31.73 -24.44 29.80
N THR A 71 -30.50 -24.02 30.12
CA THR A 71 -30.20 -23.28 31.34
C THR A 71 -30.01 -21.82 30.97
N VAL A 72 -30.83 -20.94 31.54
CA VAL A 72 -30.75 -19.48 31.37
C VAL A 72 -29.66 -18.96 32.30
N PRO A 73 -28.53 -18.40 31.81
CA PRO A 73 -27.69 -17.54 32.62
C PRO A 73 -28.26 -16.12 32.55
N ASP A 74 -28.57 -15.65 33.75
CA ASP A 74 -28.64 -14.27 34.20
C ASP A 74 -27.63 -13.33 33.48
N HIS A 75 -28.07 -12.09 33.25
CA HIS A 75 -27.32 -10.94 32.73
C HIS A 75 -26.75 -11.04 31.30
N SER A 76 -27.51 -10.48 30.34
CA SER A 76 -27.02 -10.04 29.03
C SER A 76 -25.96 -8.93 29.17
N ALA A 77 -24.73 -9.31 29.50
CA ALA A 77 -23.58 -8.57 29.01
C ALA A 77 -23.41 -8.96 27.53
N VAL A 78 -23.62 -8.00 26.61
CA VAL A 78 -23.16 -8.17 25.23
C VAL A 78 -21.65 -8.36 25.33
N PRO A 79 -21.08 -9.49 24.89
CA PRO A 79 -19.62 -9.62 24.85
C PRO A 79 -19.08 -8.46 24.02
N ASP A 80 -18.08 -7.76 24.58
CA ASP A 80 -17.33 -6.75 23.84
C ASP A 80 -16.85 -7.42 22.53
N PRO A 81 -17.10 -6.84 21.34
CA PRO A 81 -16.61 -7.42 20.10
C PRO A 81 -15.10 -7.68 20.25
N GLU A 82 -14.68 -8.91 19.97
CA GLU A 82 -13.25 -9.21 19.89
C GLU A 82 -12.60 -8.27 18.87
N PRO A 83 -11.42 -7.71 19.16
CA PRO A 83 -10.75 -6.82 18.23
C PRO A 83 -10.50 -7.56 16.91
N ASP A 84 -10.79 -6.89 15.79
CA ASP A 84 -10.55 -7.46 14.47
C ASP A 84 -9.10 -7.93 14.34
N PRO A 85 -8.86 -9.09 13.71
CA PRO A 85 -7.50 -9.57 13.50
C PRO A 85 -6.71 -8.55 12.69
N VAL A 86 -5.45 -8.33 13.09
CA VAL A 86 -4.50 -7.52 12.30
C VAL A 86 -4.16 -8.33 11.05
N PRO A 87 -4.38 -7.79 9.83
CA PRO A 87 -4.20 -8.50 8.59
C PRO A 87 -2.71 -8.59 8.32
N GLU A 88 -2.34 -9.67 7.64
CA GLU A 88 -0.97 -9.90 7.22
C GLU A 88 -0.49 -8.72 6.35
N PRO A 89 0.74 -8.22 6.54
CA PRO A 89 1.25 -7.04 5.84
C PRO A 89 1.11 -7.14 4.31
N CYS A 90 1.37 -8.33 3.75
CA CYS A 90 1.29 -8.60 2.31
C CYS A 90 -0.13 -8.93 1.84
N SER A 91 -1.11 -8.10 2.20
CA SER A 91 -2.49 -8.21 1.73
C SER A 91 -3.00 -6.86 1.24
N LEU A 92 -3.92 -6.88 0.24
CA LEU A 92 -4.59 -5.65 -0.19
C LEU A 92 -5.41 -5.02 0.95
N GLU A 93 -5.95 -5.85 1.85
CA GLU A 93 -6.64 -5.35 3.04
C GLU A 93 -5.70 -4.53 3.94
N SER A 94 -4.48 -5.01 4.20
CA SER A 94 -3.47 -4.27 4.95
C SER A 94 -3.09 -2.94 4.24
N LEU A 95 -2.92 -2.99 2.92
CA LEU A 95 -2.64 -1.79 2.11
C LEU A 95 -3.76 -0.75 2.23
N HIS A 96 -5.02 -1.15 2.06
CA HIS A 96 -6.18 -0.26 2.05
C HIS A 96 -6.56 0.31 3.42
N ARG A 97 -5.95 -0.18 4.51
CA ARG A 97 -6.05 0.48 5.82
C ARG A 97 -5.24 1.78 5.88
N THR A 98 -4.30 1.96 4.97
CA THR A 98 -3.52 3.19 4.83
C THR A 98 -4.29 4.19 3.98
N GLU A 99 -4.58 5.37 4.54
CA GLU A 99 -5.24 6.46 3.81
C GLU A 99 -4.43 6.85 2.56
N GLY A 100 -5.12 7.03 1.44
CA GLY A 100 -4.51 7.42 0.16
C GLY A 100 -3.99 6.26 -0.68
N MET A 101 -4.14 5.02 -0.22
CA MET A 101 -3.72 3.80 -0.94
C MET A 101 -4.91 3.04 -1.58
N GLU A 102 -6.12 3.58 -1.50
CA GLU A 102 -7.37 2.90 -1.91
C GLU A 102 -7.41 2.60 -3.41
N ALA A 103 -6.68 3.38 -4.20
CA ALA A 103 -6.60 3.22 -5.66
C ALA A 103 -5.71 2.04 -6.09
N LEU A 104 -4.86 1.50 -5.21
CA LEU A 104 -3.90 0.45 -5.51
C LEU A 104 -4.53 -0.94 -5.31
N ASP A 105 -4.81 -1.66 -6.38
CA ASP A 105 -5.57 -2.93 -6.36
C ASP A 105 -4.74 -4.15 -6.78
N VAL A 106 -3.44 -3.97 -7.03
CA VAL A 106 -2.50 -5.05 -7.37
C VAL A 106 -1.25 -5.00 -6.51
N LEU A 107 -0.91 -6.12 -5.87
CA LEU A 107 0.39 -6.33 -5.23
C LEU A 107 1.37 -6.91 -6.26
N ILE A 108 2.45 -6.17 -6.54
CA ILE A 108 3.50 -6.57 -7.51
C ILE A 108 4.67 -7.25 -6.80
N TYR A 109 5.02 -6.73 -5.62
CA TYR A 109 6.07 -7.27 -4.75
C TYR A 109 5.67 -7.07 -3.30
N CYS A 110 5.94 -8.06 -2.45
CA CYS A 110 5.90 -7.88 -0.99
C CYS A 110 6.80 -8.91 -0.30
N ASP A 111 7.59 -8.48 0.67
CA ASP A 111 8.40 -9.36 1.54
C ASP A 111 8.06 -9.21 3.04
N GLY A 112 7.03 -8.42 3.36
CA GLY A 112 6.57 -8.13 4.71
C GLY A 112 7.19 -6.88 5.34
N ALA A 113 8.30 -6.37 4.80
CA ALA A 113 8.90 -5.09 5.19
C ALA A 113 8.73 -4.02 4.10
N TRP A 114 8.74 -4.46 2.84
CA TRP A 114 8.60 -3.63 1.66
C TRP A 114 7.50 -4.15 0.77
N MET A 115 6.83 -3.23 0.08
CA MET A 115 5.78 -3.54 -0.87
C MET A 115 5.89 -2.64 -2.10
N ARG A 116 5.62 -3.22 -3.28
CA ARG A 116 5.31 -2.47 -4.50
C ARG A 116 3.89 -2.81 -4.89
N ALA A 117 3.04 -1.80 -4.98
CA ALA A 117 1.65 -1.94 -5.36
C ALA A 117 1.32 -0.97 -6.49
N GLY A 118 0.28 -1.29 -7.25
CA GLY A 118 -0.16 -0.50 -8.38
C GLY A 118 -1.66 -0.50 -8.54
N GLN A 119 -2.15 0.43 -9.36
CA GLN A 119 -3.50 0.39 -9.90
C GLN A 119 -3.50 -0.38 -11.23
N TRP A 120 -4.38 -1.37 -11.34
CA TRP A 120 -4.56 -2.23 -12.50
C TRP A 120 -4.71 -1.42 -13.79
N GLN A 121 -3.99 -1.84 -14.83
CA GLN A 121 -4.00 -1.19 -16.15
C GLN A 121 -3.56 0.28 -16.17
N THR A 122 -2.79 0.72 -15.17
CA THR A 122 -2.17 2.06 -15.17
C THR A 122 -0.68 1.97 -14.88
N ASP A 123 0.01 3.10 -15.03
CA ASP A 123 1.37 3.34 -14.58
C ASP A 123 1.44 3.84 -13.12
N HIS A 124 0.30 3.87 -12.41
CA HIS A 124 0.23 4.37 -11.06
C HIS A 124 0.78 3.34 -10.07
N LEU A 125 2.06 3.45 -9.79
CA LEU A 125 2.79 2.58 -8.87
C LEU A 125 3.19 3.33 -7.60
N ARG A 126 3.28 2.58 -6.49
CA ARG A 126 3.82 3.05 -5.21
C ARG A 126 4.77 2.00 -4.64
N ASN A 127 5.85 2.49 -4.06
CA ASN A 127 6.74 1.71 -3.22
C ASN A 127 6.47 2.08 -1.77
N LEU A 128 6.41 1.09 -0.90
CA LEU A 128 5.93 1.24 0.45
C LEU A 128 6.86 0.52 1.42
N VAL A 129 7.03 1.10 2.60
CA VAL A 129 7.74 0.51 3.74
C VAL A 129 6.77 0.30 4.89
N TRP A 130 6.89 -0.85 5.56
CA TRP A 130 6.07 -1.18 6.71
C TRP A 130 6.63 -0.53 7.98
N THR A 131 5.79 0.19 8.74
CA THR A 131 6.20 0.83 10.01
C THR A 131 5.90 -0.02 11.25
N GLY A 132 5.23 -1.17 11.08
CA GLY A 132 4.74 -2.01 12.17
C GLY A 132 3.22 -2.01 12.27
N ASP A 133 2.57 -0.94 11.82
CA ASP A 133 1.12 -0.73 11.89
C ASP A 133 0.50 -0.34 10.55
N MET A 134 1.22 0.40 9.72
CA MET A 134 0.73 0.88 8.44
C MET A 134 1.81 0.87 7.37
N TRP A 135 1.37 0.95 6.12
CA TRP A 135 2.25 1.16 4.98
C TRP A 135 2.51 2.65 4.82
N VAL A 136 3.75 3.02 4.53
CA VAL A 136 4.12 4.42 4.24
C VAL A 136 4.80 4.48 2.89
N GLU A 137 4.43 5.47 2.08
CA GLU A 137 5.07 5.70 0.78
C GLU A 137 6.56 5.99 0.94
N TYR A 138 7.36 5.17 0.26
CA TYR A 138 8.77 5.44 0.04
C TYR A 138 8.91 6.36 -1.18
N LEU A 139 9.06 7.65 -0.89
CA LEU A 139 9.02 8.71 -1.89
C LEU A 139 10.22 8.64 -2.86
N PRO A 140 10.03 8.98 -4.13
CA PRO A 140 11.14 9.12 -5.07
C PRO A 140 12.08 10.26 -4.69
N ASP A 141 13.30 10.22 -5.23
CA ASP A 141 14.28 11.29 -5.07
C ASP A 141 14.01 12.45 -6.04
N ASP A 142 13.63 12.11 -7.27
CA ASP A 142 13.28 13.08 -8.30
C ASP A 142 12.39 12.39 -9.37
N THR A 143 12.27 13.04 -10.53
CA THR A 143 11.64 12.54 -11.73
C THR A 143 12.64 12.50 -12.88
N THR A 144 12.53 11.49 -13.74
CA THR A 144 13.37 11.38 -14.92
C THR A 144 13.07 12.50 -15.92
N PRO A 145 14.11 13.14 -16.50
CA PRO A 145 13.92 14.13 -17.56
C PRO A 145 13.15 13.56 -18.75
N GLY A 146 12.23 14.34 -19.32
CA GLY A 146 11.49 13.99 -20.53
C GLY A 146 10.25 13.11 -20.30
N THR A 147 10.29 12.13 -19.40
CA THR A 147 9.10 11.30 -19.10
C THR A 147 8.36 11.76 -17.85
N GLY A 148 9.05 12.39 -16.88
CA GLY A 148 8.46 12.80 -15.61
C GLY A 148 8.15 11.63 -14.66
N TYR A 149 8.58 10.40 -14.97
CA TYR A 149 8.39 9.26 -14.08
C TYR A 149 9.29 9.35 -12.84
N PRO A 150 8.83 8.88 -11.67
CA PRO A 150 9.62 8.82 -10.45
C PRO A 150 10.95 8.09 -10.64
N CYS A 151 12.04 8.62 -10.08
CA CYS A 151 13.33 7.96 -10.02
C CYS A 151 13.87 7.92 -8.58
N TYR A 152 14.80 6.99 -8.34
CA TYR A 152 15.37 6.73 -7.03
C TYR A 152 16.91 6.74 -7.07
N ASP A 153 17.54 7.28 -6.03
CA ASP A 153 18.99 7.22 -5.85
C ASP A 153 19.41 5.82 -5.41
N ALA A 154 20.36 5.22 -6.12
CA ALA A 154 20.82 3.86 -5.85
C ALA A 154 21.47 3.72 -4.46
N GLY A 155 22.23 4.73 -4.03
CA GLY A 155 22.90 4.74 -2.73
C GLY A 155 21.91 4.80 -1.57
N ARG A 156 20.86 5.62 -1.70
CA ARG A 156 19.77 5.72 -0.73
C ARG A 156 18.98 4.42 -0.62
N LEU A 157 18.66 3.78 -1.74
CA LEU A 157 17.98 2.48 -1.75
C LEU A 157 18.79 1.42 -0.99
N GLU A 158 20.11 1.40 -1.15
CA GLU A 158 20.99 0.49 -0.41
C GLU A 158 21.09 0.83 1.07
N GLN A 159 21.24 2.13 1.38
CA GLN A 159 21.34 2.63 2.74
C GLN A 159 20.07 2.34 3.56
N ASP A 160 18.89 2.46 2.93
CA ASP A 160 17.60 2.23 3.57
C ASP A 160 17.23 0.73 3.63
N GLY A 161 18.05 -0.14 3.04
CA GLY A 161 17.85 -1.59 3.08
C GLY A 161 16.74 -2.07 2.15
N VAL A 162 16.49 -1.38 1.03
CA VAL A 162 15.52 -1.83 0.03
C VAL A 162 15.97 -3.16 -0.58
N PRO A 163 15.12 -4.20 -0.60
CA PRO A 163 15.49 -5.53 -1.09
C PRO A 163 15.96 -5.48 -2.55
N PRO A 164 16.99 -6.27 -2.95
CA PRO A 164 17.45 -6.32 -4.34
C PRO A 164 16.32 -6.56 -5.35
N ALA A 165 15.42 -7.50 -5.05
CA ALA A 165 14.28 -7.84 -5.91
C ALA A 165 13.32 -6.66 -6.14
N LEU A 166 13.21 -5.73 -5.19
CA LEU A 166 12.46 -4.50 -5.37
C LEU A 166 13.29 -3.46 -6.12
N ARG A 167 14.57 -3.27 -5.76
CA ARG A 167 15.49 -2.33 -6.43
C ARG A 167 15.59 -2.57 -7.93
N ASP A 168 15.60 -3.83 -8.37
CA ASP A 168 15.65 -4.22 -9.77
C ASP A 168 14.41 -3.79 -10.59
N GLN A 169 13.33 -3.37 -9.91
CA GLN A 169 12.09 -2.89 -10.53
C GLN A 169 11.96 -1.35 -10.51
N LEU A 170 12.93 -0.65 -9.91
CA LEU A 170 12.91 0.81 -9.76
C LEU A 170 13.72 1.49 -10.86
N THR A 171 13.23 2.61 -11.33
CA THR A 171 14.01 3.51 -12.19
C THR A 171 14.99 4.29 -11.34
N LEU A 172 16.28 4.23 -11.70
CA LEU A 172 17.31 5.02 -11.02
C LEU A 172 17.36 6.44 -11.58
N CYS A 173 17.73 7.40 -10.74
CA CYS A 173 18.04 8.76 -11.21
C CYS A 173 19.38 8.77 -11.97
N GLU A 174 19.50 9.70 -12.92
CA GLU A 174 20.72 9.91 -13.74
C GLU A 174 21.72 10.87 -13.08
#